data_AF-A0A3N2KVU4-F1
#
_entry.id   AF-A0A3N2KVU4-F1
#
_cell.length_a   1.000
_cell.length_b   1.000
_cell.length_c   1.000
_cell.angle_alpha   90.00
_cell.angle_beta   90.00
_cell.angle_gamma   90.00
#
_symmetry.space_group_name_H-M   'P 1'
#
loop_
_entity.id
_entity.type
_entity.pdbx_description
1 polymer ?
#
loop_
_entity_poly.entity_id
_entity_poly.type
_entity_poly.pdbx_seq_one_letter_code
_entity_poly.pdbx_strand_id
1 'polypeptide(L)'
;MANYLTIDQGNSEAKITFWNDTELVDSVIEARLTPSSVESFVNGRPLSGAIYCSVVQNNGPVINKLSHLARCVYRLSPSTPLPINIDYATPNTLGSDRVAAAVGAWSDFKGRDILVIDAGTAVTYDYVDASGTFRGGNIAPGITMELKALNQFTARLPLIPFPENMGSLRDTIIGRDTAEAITLGAVYSVVASIGYYRSRLPKDTVVVLGGGCGHHLASLCDFDVHVDEHLASKGLNRILLYNEN
;
A
#
# COMPACT_ATOMS: atom_id res chain seq x y z
N MET A 1 -6.23 11.02 24.41
CA MET A 1 -5.11 10.74 23.49
C MET A 1 -4.52 9.39 23.87
N ALA A 2 -4.85 8.38 23.09
CA ALA A 2 -4.33 7.03 23.18
C ALA A 2 -3.28 6.83 22.07
N ASN A 3 -2.29 5.99 22.34
CA ASN A 3 -1.24 5.71 21.37
C ASN A 3 -1.47 4.35 20.72
N TYR A 4 -1.22 4.28 19.42
CA TYR A 4 -1.46 3.09 18.63
C TYR A 4 -0.27 2.73 17.76
N LEU A 5 -0.11 1.43 17.51
CA LEU A 5 0.91 0.92 16.61
C LEU A 5 0.26 0.15 15.46
N THR A 6 0.65 0.47 14.22
CA THR A 6 0.27 -0.32 13.06
C THR A 6 1.52 -0.91 12.43
N ILE A 7 1.48 -2.20 12.12
CA ILE A 7 2.54 -2.88 11.39
C ILE A 7 1.98 -3.45 10.11
N ASP A 8 2.54 -3.03 8.98
CA ASP A 8 2.27 -3.58 7.67
C ASP A 8 3.52 -4.29 7.15
N GLN A 9 3.45 -5.61 6.99
CA GLN A 9 4.59 -6.43 6.60
C GLN A 9 4.36 -7.07 5.22
N GLY A 10 5.02 -6.50 4.23
CA GLY A 10 5.09 -7.00 2.86
C GLY A 10 6.14 -8.10 2.67
N ASN A 11 6.36 -8.48 1.42
CA ASN A 11 7.39 -9.45 1.04
C ASN A 11 8.82 -8.89 1.15
N SER A 12 8.99 -7.58 0.96
CA SER A 12 10.30 -6.94 0.83
C SER A 12 10.68 -6.12 2.06
N GLU A 13 9.70 -5.55 2.74
CA GLU A 13 9.89 -4.64 3.86
C GLU A 13 8.70 -4.68 4.81
N ALA A 14 8.89 -4.15 6.02
CA ALA A 14 7.84 -3.93 6.99
C ALA A 14 7.81 -2.47 7.41
N LYS A 15 6.63 -1.87 7.39
CA LYS A 15 6.41 -0.51 7.86
C LYS A 15 5.78 -0.54 9.24
N ILE A 16 6.45 0.06 10.21
CA ILE A 16 5.96 0.26 11.58
C ILE A 16 5.57 1.72 11.71
N THR A 17 4.33 2.01 12.09
CA THR A 17 3.85 3.39 12.24
C THR A 17 3.23 3.60 13.63
N PHE A 18 3.62 4.69 14.28
CA PHE A 18 3.13 5.13 15.57
C PHE A 18 2.10 6.24 15.38
N TRP A 19 0.98 6.12 16.08
CA TRP A 19 -0.15 7.06 15.99
C TRP A 19 -0.53 7.58 17.37
N ASN A 20 -0.99 8.82 17.42
CA ASN A 20 -1.74 9.38 18.53
C ASN A 20 -3.19 9.55 18.07
N ASP A 21 -4.10 8.73 18.60
CA ASP A 21 -5.44 8.57 18.08
C ASP A 21 -5.41 8.29 16.56
N THR A 22 -5.76 9.29 15.74
CA THR A 22 -5.74 9.20 14.27
C THR A 22 -4.56 9.89 13.61
N GLU A 23 -3.75 10.62 14.37
CA GLU A 23 -2.62 11.42 13.90
C GLU A 23 -1.36 10.58 13.79
N LEU A 24 -0.68 10.64 12.64
CA LEU A 24 0.60 9.99 12.44
C LEU A 24 1.67 10.76 13.21
N VAL A 25 2.41 10.07 14.08
CA VAL A 25 3.48 10.66 14.88
C VAL A 25 4.85 10.34 14.30
N ASP A 26 5.06 9.07 13.92
CA ASP A 26 6.35 8.58 13.48
C ASP A 26 6.19 7.28 12.68
N SER A 27 7.14 6.97 11.81
CA SER A 27 7.17 5.70 11.09
C SER A 27 8.58 5.28 10.70
N VAL A 28 8.81 3.97 10.65
CA VAL A 28 10.06 3.38 10.15
C VAL A 28 9.76 2.25 9.17
N ILE A 29 10.63 2.11 8.17
CA ILE A 29 10.64 0.98 7.25
C ILE A 29 11.82 0.10 7.63
N GLU A 30 11.54 -1.19 7.86
CA GLU A 30 12.50 -2.20 8.22
C GLU A 30 12.59 -3.24 7.10
N ALA A 31 13.80 -3.50 6.59
CA ALA A 31 14.02 -4.58 5.63
C ALA A 31 13.69 -5.96 6.24
N ARG A 32 13.80 -6.08 7.57
CA ARG A 32 13.38 -7.28 8.30
C ARG A 32 12.78 -6.91 9.65
N LEU A 33 11.49 -7.21 9.79
CA LEU A 33 10.78 -7.04 11.05
C LEU A 33 11.26 -8.06 12.10
N THR A 34 11.62 -7.56 13.28
CA THR A 34 12.01 -8.37 14.44
C THR A 34 11.34 -7.85 15.72
N PRO A 35 11.18 -8.68 16.76
CA PRO A 35 10.71 -8.21 18.07
C PRO A 35 11.51 -7.03 18.61
N SER A 36 12.84 -7.05 18.44
CA SER A 36 13.73 -5.98 18.88
C SER A 36 13.51 -4.69 18.10
N SER A 37 13.31 -4.75 16.77
CA SER A 37 12.99 -3.55 15.98
C SER A 37 11.70 -2.88 16.44
N VAL A 38 10.67 -3.67 16.78
CA VAL A 38 9.41 -3.14 17.32
C VAL A 38 9.63 -2.48 18.68
N GLU A 39 10.36 -3.14 19.58
CA GLU A 39 10.68 -2.59 20.90
C GLU A 39 11.48 -1.29 20.83
N SER A 40 12.52 -1.26 20.00
CA SER A 40 13.36 -0.08 19.78
C SER A 40 12.56 1.06 19.17
N PHE A 41 11.68 0.80 18.20
CA PHE A 41 10.83 1.83 17.62
C PHE A 41 9.79 2.36 18.62
N VAL A 42 9.13 1.49 19.39
CA VAL A 42 8.17 1.92 20.42
C VAL A 42 8.87 2.75 21.51
N ASN A 43 10.12 2.40 21.86
CA ASN A 43 10.98 3.13 22.80
C ASN A 43 10.30 3.43 24.15
N GLY A 44 9.61 2.43 24.71
CA GLY A 44 8.92 2.54 26.01
C GLY A 44 7.66 3.42 26.02
N ARG A 45 7.23 3.96 24.86
CA ARG A 45 5.97 4.71 24.75
C ARG A 45 4.79 3.77 25.03
N PRO A 46 3.85 4.12 25.94
CA PRO A 46 2.71 3.26 26.25
C PRO A 46 1.81 3.12 25.03
N LEU A 47 1.31 1.91 24.76
CA LEU A 47 0.39 1.61 23.65
C LEU A 47 -0.96 1.13 24.17
N SER A 48 -2.03 1.79 23.73
CA SER A 48 -3.41 1.35 23.98
C SER A 48 -3.77 0.14 23.12
N GLY A 49 -3.34 0.16 21.86
CA GLY A 49 -3.63 -0.91 20.91
C GLY A 49 -2.56 -1.05 19.85
N ALA A 50 -2.45 -2.25 19.29
CA ALA A 50 -1.65 -2.50 18.11
C ALA A 50 -2.44 -3.35 17.11
N ILE A 51 -2.23 -3.13 15.82
CA ILE A 51 -2.73 -4.00 14.78
C ILE A 51 -1.60 -4.37 13.82
N TYR A 52 -1.57 -5.63 13.40
CA TYR A 52 -0.57 -6.12 12.48
C TYR A 52 -1.22 -6.80 11.27
N CYS A 53 -0.67 -6.50 10.10
CA CYS A 53 -0.95 -7.08 8.80
C CYS A 53 0.35 -7.69 8.27
N SER A 54 0.27 -8.88 7.65
CA SER A 54 1.44 -9.53 7.11
C SER A 54 1.07 -10.56 6.05
N VAL A 55 1.73 -10.47 4.91
CA VAL A 55 1.62 -11.45 3.81
C VAL A 55 2.69 -12.54 3.88
N VAL A 56 3.63 -12.44 4.84
CA VAL A 56 4.71 -13.41 5.06
C VAL A 56 4.39 -14.39 6.20
N GLN A 57 4.98 -15.58 6.12
CA GLN A 57 4.83 -16.63 7.11
C GLN A 57 5.74 -16.40 8.34
N ASN A 58 5.36 -16.99 9.50
CA ASN A 58 6.13 -16.98 10.76
C ASN A 58 6.16 -15.66 11.56
N ASN A 59 4.98 -15.13 11.91
CA ASN A 59 4.84 -13.85 12.62
C ASN A 59 4.72 -13.96 14.16
N GLY A 60 4.74 -15.20 14.70
CA GLY A 60 4.50 -15.48 16.13
C GLY A 60 5.35 -14.66 17.12
N PRO A 61 6.68 -14.53 16.92
CA PRO A 61 7.54 -13.78 17.84
C PRO A 61 7.20 -12.29 17.93
N VAL A 62 6.85 -11.66 16.81
CA VAL A 62 6.50 -10.23 16.76
C VAL A 62 5.16 -9.99 17.45
N ILE A 63 4.17 -10.84 17.17
CA ILE A 63 2.84 -10.75 17.83
C ILE A 63 2.99 -10.92 19.34
N ASN A 64 3.79 -11.89 19.77
CA ASN A 64 4.05 -12.09 21.20
C ASN A 64 4.76 -10.88 21.82
N LYS A 65 5.63 -10.18 21.08
CA LYS A 65 6.21 -8.94 21.59
C LYS A 65 5.16 -7.84 21.72
N LEU A 66 4.27 -7.69 20.73
CA LEU A 66 3.20 -6.70 20.77
C LEU A 66 2.25 -6.92 21.96
N SER A 67 1.92 -8.17 22.31
CA SER A 67 1.03 -8.46 23.44
C SER A 67 1.63 -8.08 24.81
N HIS A 68 2.95 -7.90 24.88
CA HIS A 68 3.62 -7.35 26.06
C HIS A 68 3.73 -5.81 26.04
N LEU A 69 3.58 -5.17 24.88
CA LEU A 69 3.74 -3.73 24.70
C LEU A 69 2.42 -2.96 24.65
N ALA A 70 1.35 -3.59 24.14
CA ALA A 70 0.04 -2.98 23.96
C ALA A 70 -1.04 -3.71 24.75
N ARG A 71 -2.04 -2.95 25.23
CA ARG A 71 -3.17 -3.52 25.96
C ARG A 71 -4.06 -4.41 25.09
N CYS A 72 -4.22 -4.06 23.81
CA CYS A 72 -4.94 -4.87 22.84
C CYS A 72 -4.09 -5.09 21.58
N VAL A 73 -4.13 -6.29 21.01
CA VAL A 73 -3.41 -6.61 19.78
C VAL A 73 -4.33 -7.33 18.80
N TYR A 74 -4.50 -6.75 17.63
CA TYR A 74 -5.28 -7.32 16.54
C TYR A 74 -4.37 -7.84 15.45
N ARG A 75 -4.76 -8.97 14.87
CA ARG A 75 -4.28 -9.41 13.57
C ARG A 75 -5.37 -9.10 12.55
N LEU A 76 -5.02 -8.38 11.48
CA LEU A 76 -5.95 -8.24 10.37
C LEU A 76 -6.15 -9.62 9.73
N SER A 77 -7.41 -10.05 9.68
CA SER A 77 -7.83 -11.34 9.16
C SER A 77 -9.17 -11.20 8.42
N PRO A 78 -9.58 -12.18 7.59
CA PRO A 78 -10.87 -12.11 6.90
C PRO A 78 -12.10 -12.01 7.84
N SER A 79 -11.97 -12.41 9.11
CA SER A 79 -13.05 -12.30 10.10
C SER A 79 -13.00 -11.01 10.93
N THR A 80 -12.01 -10.15 10.72
CA THR A 80 -11.89 -8.87 11.43
C THR A 80 -13.03 -7.94 10.96
N PRO A 81 -13.86 -7.40 11.86
CA PRO A 81 -14.84 -6.38 11.49
C PRO A 81 -14.19 -5.17 10.83
N LEU A 82 -14.78 -4.70 9.72
CA LEU A 82 -14.25 -3.60 8.90
C LEU A 82 -15.25 -2.44 8.82
N PRO A 83 -14.76 -1.19 8.67
CA PRO A 83 -15.60 -0.02 8.43
C PRO A 83 -16.06 0.12 6.95
N ILE A 84 -15.84 -0.91 6.13
CA ILE A 84 -16.27 -1.03 4.73
C ILE A 84 -16.84 -2.43 4.48
N ASN A 85 -17.68 -2.58 3.46
CA ASN A 85 -18.14 -3.89 2.99
C ASN A 85 -17.12 -4.49 2.01
N ILE A 86 -17.00 -5.82 2.03
CA ILE A 86 -16.18 -6.57 1.06
C ILE A 86 -17.09 -7.36 0.13
N ASP A 87 -17.20 -6.92 -1.12
CA ASP A 87 -17.91 -7.61 -2.20
C ASP A 87 -16.89 -8.26 -3.14
N TYR A 88 -16.19 -9.27 -2.60
CA TYR A 88 -15.20 -10.06 -3.31
C TYR A 88 -15.63 -11.51 -3.28
N ALA A 89 -15.66 -12.19 -4.43
CA ALA A 89 -16.20 -13.56 -4.53
C ALA A 89 -15.49 -14.57 -3.61
N THR A 90 -14.22 -14.32 -3.31
CA THR A 90 -13.38 -15.13 -2.42
C THR A 90 -12.77 -14.25 -1.33
N PRO A 91 -13.55 -13.77 -0.34
CA PRO A 91 -13.09 -12.73 0.59
C PRO A 91 -11.88 -13.20 1.42
N ASN A 92 -11.77 -14.50 1.68
CA ASN A 92 -10.64 -15.10 2.40
C ASN A 92 -9.32 -15.10 1.61
N THR A 93 -9.35 -14.84 0.30
CA THR A 93 -8.14 -14.76 -0.54
C THR A 93 -7.72 -13.32 -0.81
N LEU A 94 -8.49 -12.33 -0.34
CA LEU A 94 -8.17 -10.92 -0.52
C LEU A 94 -6.97 -10.56 0.37
N GLY A 95 -5.99 -9.87 -0.22
CA GLY A 95 -4.81 -9.39 0.51
C GLY A 95 -5.20 -8.43 1.62
N SER A 96 -4.65 -8.65 2.81
CA SER A 96 -4.92 -7.80 3.98
C SER A 96 -4.35 -6.38 3.81
N ASP A 97 -3.26 -6.25 3.06
CA ASP A 97 -2.69 -4.98 2.59
C ASP A 97 -3.68 -4.19 1.72
N ARG A 98 -4.32 -4.85 0.75
CA ARG A 98 -5.36 -4.25 -0.11
C ARG A 98 -6.57 -3.81 0.70
N VAL A 99 -7.00 -4.61 1.68
CA VAL A 99 -8.09 -4.24 2.61
C VAL A 99 -7.70 -2.99 3.41
N ALA A 100 -6.49 -2.97 3.96
CA ALA A 100 -6.01 -1.82 4.73
C ALA A 100 -5.97 -0.56 3.85
N ALA A 101 -5.35 -0.62 2.67
CA ALA A 101 -5.29 0.52 1.74
C ALA A 101 -6.70 1.02 1.36
N ALA A 102 -7.64 0.12 1.09
CA ALA A 102 -9.02 0.45 0.79
C ALA A 102 -9.73 1.18 1.95
N VAL A 103 -9.55 0.69 3.19
CA VAL A 103 -10.10 1.35 4.38
C VAL A 103 -9.45 2.73 4.60
N GLY A 104 -8.14 2.84 4.39
CA GLY A 104 -7.41 4.10 4.49
C GLY A 104 -7.97 5.14 3.52
N ALA A 105 -8.10 4.77 2.25
CA ALA A 105 -8.61 5.66 1.21
C ALA A 105 -10.07 6.03 1.43
N TRP A 106 -10.91 5.05 1.77
CA TRP A 106 -12.31 5.29 2.11
C TRP A 106 -12.46 6.26 3.29
N SER A 107 -11.58 6.17 4.29
CA SER A 107 -11.66 7.04 5.47
C SER A 107 -11.45 8.52 5.15
N ASP A 108 -10.61 8.83 4.16
CA ASP A 108 -10.34 10.21 3.74
C ASP A 108 -11.37 10.74 2.73
N PHE A 109 -12.00 9.86 1.97
CA PHE A 109 -12.85 10.21 0.83
C PHE A 109 -14.24 9.57 0.88
N LYS A 110 -14.80 9.38 2.09
CA LYS A 110 -16.12 8.77 2.30
C LYS A 110 -17.18 9.37 1.39
N GLY A 111 -18.02 8.51 0.83
CA GLY A 111 -19.13 8.87 -0.05
C GLY A 111 -18.73 9.11 -1.51
N ARG A 112 -17.49 8.81 -1.90
CA ARG A 112 -17.01 8.93 -3.29
C ARG A 112 -16.57 7.58 -3.83
N ASP A 113 -16.61 7.44 -5.16
CA ASP A 113 -15.95 6.34 -5.85
C ASP A 113 -14.44 6.53 -5.79
N ILE A 114 -13.70 5.48 -5.44
CA ILE A 114 -12.25 5.55 -5.20
C ILE A 114 -11.55 4.41 -5.93
N LEU A 115 -10.61 4.78 -6.80
CA LEU A 115 -9.59 3.87 -7.31
C LEU A 115 -8.36 4.00 -6.41
N VAL A 116 -8.07 2.94 -5.67
CA VAL A 116 -6.94 2.80 -4.76
C VAL A 116 -5.83 2.04 -5.47
N ILE A 117 -4.65 2.65 -5.55
CA ILE A 117 -3.46 2.05 -6.17
C ILE A 117 -2.40 1.91 -5.10
N ASP A 118 -1.82 0.73 -4.94
CA ASP A 118 -0.58 0.54 -4.19
C ASP A 118 0.52 0.15 -5.17
N ALA A 119 1.52 1.02 -5.33
CA ALA A 119 2.62 0.85 -6.28
C ALA A 119 3.89 0.33 -5.59
N GLY A 120 3.83 -0.90 -5.10
CA GLY A 120 4.94 -1.61 -4.48
C GLY A 120 5.61 -2.64 -5.41
N THR A 121 5.99 -3.79 -4.84
CA THR A 121 6.57 -4.92 -5.60
C THR A 121 5.63 -5.42 -6.70
N ALA A 122 4.34 -5.50 -6.40
CA ALA A 122 3.25 -5.59 -7.36
C ALA A 122 2.49 -4.26 -7.33
N VAL A 123 1.77 -3.94 -8.41
CA VAL A 123 0.80 -2.84 -8.41
C VAL A 123 -0.60 -3.42 -8.23
N THR A 124 -1.37 -2.89 -7.28
CA THR A 124 -2.79 -3.20 -7.16
C THR A 124 -3.64 -2.03 -7.66
N TYR A 125 -4.84 -2.34 -8.18
CA TYR A 125 -5.80 -1.36 -8.67
C TYR A 125 -7.17 -1.72 -8.12
N ASP A 126 -7.50 -1.20 -6.95
CA ASP A 126 -8.65 -1.57 -6.14
C ASP A 126 -9.76 -0.54 -6.22
N TYR A 127 -11.00 -0.98 -6.41
CA TYR A 127 -12.16 -0.09 -6.50
C TYR A 127 -13.03 -0.20 -5.24
N VAL A 128 -13.23 0.94 -4.58
CA VAL A 128 -14.21 1.12 -3.51
C VAL A 128 -15.28 2.08 -4.03
N ASP A 129 -16.53 1.65 -4.02
CA ASP A 129 -17.63 2.50 -4.49
C ASP A 129 -18.05 3.54 -3.46
N ALA A 130 -18.88 4.50 -3.89
CA ALA A 130 -19.42 5.56 -3.04
C ALA A 130 -20.31 5.08 -1.86
N SER A 131 -20.62 3.78 -1.75
CA SER A 131 -21.30 3.20 -0.59
C SER A 131 -20.36 2.66 0.48
N GLY A 132 -19.05 2.65 0.21
CA GLY A 132 -18.05 2.02 1.07
C GLY A 132 -17.99 0.51 0.87
N THR A 133 -18.23 0.05 -0.36
CA THR A 133 -18.09 -1.36 -0.72
C THR A 133 -16.85 -1.56 -1.60
N PHE A 134 -15.92 -2.39 -1.14
CA PHE A 134 -14.81 -2.89 -1.95
C PHE A 134 -15.36 -3.84 -3.01
N ARG A 135 -15.31 -3.44 -4.28
CA ARG A 135 -15.88 -4.19 -5.43
C ARG A 135 -14.89 -5.15 -6.09
N GLY A 136 -13.63 -5.12 -5.65
CA GLY A 136 -12.54 -5.87 -6.27
C GLY A 136 -11.50 -4.97 -6.91
N GLY A 137 -10.59 -5.59 -7.65
CA GLY A 137 -9.48 -4.90 -8.26
C GLY A 137 -8.50 -5.85 -8.94
N ASN A 138 -7.50 -5.26 -9.59
CA ASN A 138 -6.51 -5.99 -10.38
C ASN A 138 -5.14 -6.00 -9.70
N ILE A 139 -4.33 -7.00 -10.00
CA ILE A 139 -2.92 -7.10 -9.58
C ILE A 139 -2.07 -7.22 -10.84
N ALA A 140 -1.07 -6.37 -10.96
CA ALA A 140 -0.10 -6.36 -12.05
C ALA A 140 1.34 -6.34 -11.51
N PRO A 141 2.35 -6.68 -12.34
CA PRO A 141 3.74 -6.45 -11.99
C PRO A 141 4.01 -5.00 -11.59
N GLY A 142 4.82 -4.78 -10.55
CA GLY A 142 5.41 -3.47 -10.24
C GLY A 142 6.58 -3.15 -11.16
N ILE A 143 6.97 -1.87 -11.23
CA ILE A 143 8.08 -1.39 -12.08
C ILE A 143 9.33 -2.25 -11.86
N THR A 144 9.75 -2.46 -10.61
CA THR A 144 10.91 -3.31 -10.29
C THR A 144 10.75 -4.75 -10.79
N MET A 145 9.54 -5.30 -10.75
CA MET A 145 9.25 -6.64 -11.26
C MET A 145 9.33 -6.67 -12.79
N GLU A 146 8.79 -5.67 -13.48
CA GLU A 146 8.87 -5.54 -14.94
C GLU A 146 10.33 -5.43 -15.42
N LEU A 147 11.13 -4.57 -14.79
CA LEU A 147 12.56 -4.40 -15.09
C LEU A 147 13.33 -5.73 -14.91
N LYS A 148 13.08 -6.45 -13.81
CA LYS A 148 13.70 -7.75 -13.55
C LYS A 148 13.23 -8.82 -14.53
N ALA A 149 11.94 -8.84 -14.88
CA ALA A 149 11.38 -9.81 -15.81
C ALA A 149 11.99 -9.66 -17.21
N LEU A 150 12.16 -8.43 -17.70
CA LEU A 150 12.80 -8.17 -18.99
C LEU A 150 14.25 -8.67 -19.04
N ASN A 151 15.01 -8.50 -17.97
CA ASN A 151 16.37 -9.04 -17.89
C ASN A 151 16.37 -10.58 -17.77
N GLN A 152 15.49 -11.16 -16.95
CA GLN A 152 15.46 -12.59 -16.66
C GLN A 152 14.95 -13.43 -17.83
N PHE A 153 13.96 -12.95 -18.57
CA PHE A 153 13.26 -13.71 -19.62
C PHE A 153 13.70 -13.34 -21.04
N THR A 154 14.80 -12.60 -21.21
CA THR A 154 15.36 -12.29 -22.52
C THR A 154 16.87 -12.49 -22.54
N ALA A 155 17.44 -12.76 -23.72
CA ALA A 155 18.86 -13.09 -23.84
C ALA A 155 19.81 -11.87 -23.81
N ARG A 156 19.31 -10.66 -24.08
CA ARG A 156 20.15 -9.48 -24.35
C ARG A 156 19.76 -8.21 -23.60
N LEU A 157 18.60 -8.16 -22.93
CA LEU A 157 18.20 -6.94 -22.23
C LEU A 157 18.98 -6.82 -20.92
N PRO A 158 19.61 -5.66 -20.65
CA PRO A 158 20.34 -5.44 -19.41
C PRO A 158 19.39 -5.33 -18.22
N LEU A 159 19.91 -5.59 -17.02
CA LEU A 159 19.21 -5.24 -15.79
C LEU A 159 19.26 -3.72 -15.61
N ILE A 160 18.09 -3.10 -15.57
CA ILE A 160 17.94 -1.66 -15.39
C ILE A 160 17.61 -1.35 -13.93
N PRO A 161 18.30 -0.37 -13.30
CA PRO A 161 17.97 0.05 -11.95
C PRO A 161 16.60 0.75 -11.90
N PHE A 162 15.99 0.76 -10.72
CA PHE A 162 14.73 1.48 -10.51
C PHE A 162 14.92 2.99 -10.77
N PRO A 163 14.05 3.65 -11.55
CA PRO A 163 14.20 5.06 -11.88
C PRO A 163 13.73 5.96 -10.73
N GLU A 164 14.66 6.40 -9.89
CA GLU A 164 14.36 7.26 -8.74
C GLU A 164 13.82 8.65 -9.12
N ASN A 165 14.13 9.16 -10.32
CA ASN A 165 13.68 10.47 -10.79
C ASN A 165 12.69 10.37 -11.95
N MET A 166 11.54 9.73 -11.71
CA MET A 166 10.53 9.56 -12.78
C MET A 166 9.96 10.88 -13.30
N GLY A 167 9.97 11.96 -12.52
CA GLY A 167 9.49 13.27 -12.98
C GLY A 167 10.25 13.79 -14.21
N SER A 168 11.53 13.42 -14.35
CA SER A 168 12.34 13.74 -15.54
C SER A 168 11.87 13.02 -16.82
N LEU A 169 11.06 11.97 -16.68
CA LEU A 169 10.53 11.19 -17.81
C LEU A 169 9.27 11.82 -18.42
N ARG A 170 8.68 12.84 -17.79
CA ARG A 170 7.38 13.41 -18.16
C ARG A 170 7.31 13.85 -19.63
N ASP A 171 8.38 14.43 -20.15
CA ASP A 171 8.43 14.94 -21.52
C ASP A 171 9.07 13.94 -22.51
N THR A 172 9.40 12.74 -22.04
CA THR A 172 10.08 11.70 -22.79
C THR A 172 9.20 10.45 -22.88
N ILE A 173 8.55 10.25 -24.02
CA ILE A 173 7.61 9.13 -24.22
C ILE A 173 8.18 8.01 -25.12
N ILE A 174 9.21 8.29 -25.92
CA ILE A 174 9.85 7.33 -26.83
C ILE A 174 11.33 7.17 -26.45
N GLY A 175 11.74 5.95 -26.12
CA GLY A 175 13.12 5.63 -25.80
C GLY A 175 14.01 5.60 -27.05
N ARG A 176 15.23 6.12 -26.93
CA ARG A 176 16.23 6.25 -28.00
C ARG A 176 17.42 5.31 -27.83
N ASP A 177 17.48 4.61 -26.71
CA ASP A 177 18.35 3.47 -26.49
C ASP A 177 17.62 2.36 -25.71
N THR A 178 18.25 1.20 -25.59
CA THR A 178 17.65 0.03 -24.92
C THR A 178 17.31 0.29 -23.46
N ALA A 179 18.15 1.02 -22.73
CA ALA A 179 17.91 1.29 -21.31
C ALA A 179 16.71 2.23 -21.15
N GLU A 180 16.67 3.32 -21.93
CA GLU A 180 15.57 4.26 -21.96
C GLU A 180 14.26 3.57 -22.38
N ALA A 181 14.28 2.74 -23.42
CA ALA A 181 13.09 2.01 -23.88
C ALA A 181 12.53 1.05 -22.82
N ILE A 182 13.40 0.35 -22.07
CA ILE A 182 13.00 -0.51 -20.95
C ILE A 182 12.42 0.32 -19.81
N THR A 183 13.11 1.39 -19.38
CA THR A 183 12.66 2.27 -18.30
C THR A 183 11.30 2.89 -18.62
N LEU A 184 11.16 3.50 -19.80
CA LEU A 184 9.92 4.15 -20.22
C LEU A 184 8.78 3.14 -20.35
N GLY A 185 9.05 1.97 -20.94
CA GLY A 185 8.06 0.90 -21.05
C GLY A 185 7.52 0.46 -19.69
N ALA A 186 8.41 0.26 -18.72
CA ALA A 186 8.04 -0.21 -17.38
C ALA A 186 7.34 0.86 -16.52
N VAL A 187 7.66 2.14 -16.71
CA VAL A 187 7.01 3.25 -15.99
C VAL A 187 5.65 3.58 -16.61
N TYR A 188 5.60 3.76 -17.93
CA TYR A 188 4.37 4.15 -18.60
C TYR A 188 3.34 3.02 -18.71
N SER A 189 3.73 1.73 -18.56
CA SER A 189 2.78 0.62 -18.40
C SER A 189 1.88 0.82 -17.16
N VAL A 190 2.48 1.23 -16.03
CA VAL A 190 1.77 1.52 -14.78
C VAL A 190 0.93 2.78 -14.92
N VAL A 191 1.51 3.89 -15.41
CA VAL A 191 0.79 5.17 -15.59
C VAL A 191 -0.42 4.98 -16.51
N ALA A 192 -0.24 4.31 -17.64
CA ALA A 192 -1.32 4.02 -18.58
C ALA A 192 -2.40 3.12 -17.96
N SER A 193 -2.02 2.15 -17.13
CA SER A 193 -2.97 1.28 -16.43
C SER A 193 -3.84 2.05 -15.45
N ILE A 194 -3.27 2.99 -14.68
CA ILE A 194 -4.02 3.88 -13.78
C ILE A 194 -5.06 4.68 -14.60
N GLY A 195 -4.62 5.34 -15.67
CA GLY A 195 -5.50 6.11 -16.55
C GLY A 195 -6.60 5.27 -17.19
N TYR A 196 -6.26 4.05 -17.64
CA TYR A 196 -7.21 3.11 -18.22
C TYR A 196 -8.29 2.72 -17.22
N TYR A 197 -7.93 2.24 -16.01
CA TYR A 197 -8.92 1.84 -15.01
C TYR A 197 -9.78 3.02 -14.55
N ARG A 198 -9.18 4.18 -14.30
CA ARG A 198 -9.90 5.42 -13.97
C ARG A 198 -10.96 5.74 -15.04
N SER A 199 -10.61 5.63 -16.33
CA SER A 199 -11.53 5.92 -17.44
C SER A 199 -12.73 4.98 -17.55
N ARG A 200 -12.68 3.82 -16.87
CA ARG A 200 -13.76 2.81 -16.83
C ARG A 200 -14.64 2.91 -15.58
N LEU A 201 -14.26 3.78 -14.64
CA LEU A 201 -15.01 4.04 -13.41
C LEU A 201 -15.86 5.32 -13.55
N PRO A 202 -16.74 5.63 -12.59
CA PRO A 202 -17.50 6.87 -12.60
C PRO A 202 -16.61 8.12 -12.81
N LYS A 203 -17.14 9.13 -13.51
CA LYS A 203 -16.36 10.30 -13.96
C LYS A 203 -15.59 11.01 -12.85
N ASP A 204 -16.17 11.06 -11.65
CA ASP A 204 -15.62 11.75 -10.48
C ASP A 204 -14.89 10.80 -9.52
N THR A 205 -14.48 9.61 -9.99
CA THR A 205 -13.67 8.68 -9.21
C THR A 205 -12.36 9.32 -8.79
N VAL A 206 -12.13 9.26 -7.49
CA VAL A 206 -10.91 9.71 -6.82
C VAL A 206 -9.82 8.70 -7.08
N VAL A 207 -8.66 9.16 -7.52
CA VAL A 207 -7.47 8.31 -7.59
C VAL A 207 -6.64 8.54 -6.34
N VAL A 208 -6.41 7.49 -5.57
CA VAL A 208 -5.56 7.51 -4.37
C VAL A 208 -4.42 6.53 -4.60
N LEU A 209 -3.21 7.03 -4.46
CA LEU A 209 -2.01 6.28 -4.77
C LEU A 209 -1.14 6.21 -3.50
N GLY A 210 -0.96 4.99 -3.00
CA GLY A 210 -0.10 4.65 -1.89
C GLY A 210 1.22 4.01 -2.32
N GLY A 211 2.02 3.63 -1.33
CA GLY A 211 3.34 3.02 -1.54
C GLY A 211 4.45 4.03 -1.80
N GLY A 212 5.71 3.60 -1.64
CA GLY A 212 6.88 4.48 -1.66
C GLY A 212 7.18 5.13 -3.02
N CYS A 213 6.60 4.63 -4.11
CA CYS A 213 6.80 5.19 -5.45
C CYS A 213 5.76 6.25 -5.82
N GLY A 214 4.86 6.61 -4.89
CA GLY A 214 3.61 7.23 -5.27
C GLY A 214 3.72 8.66 -5.80
N HIS A 215 4.59 9.46 -5.20
CA HIS A 215 4.87 10.82 -5.65
C HIS A 215 5.47 10.84 -7.07
N HIS A 216 6.30 9.86 -7.40
CA HIS A 216 6.93 9.75 -8.72
C HIS A 216 5.91 9.43 -9.81
N LEU A 217 5.03 8.45 -9.57
CA LEU A 217 3.97 8.08 -10.51
C LEU A 217 2.92 9.18 -10.68
N ALA A 218 2.53 9.84 -9.59
CA ALA A 218 1.57 10.94 -9.63
C ALA A 218 2.05 12.09 -10.54
N SER A 219 3.36 12.37 -10.55
CA SER A 219 3.94 13.42 -11.42
C SER A 219 3.83 13.16 -12.93
N LEU A 220 3.56 11.90 -13.31
CA LEU A 220 3.40 11.46 -14.70
C LEU A 220 1.94 11.35 -15.13
N CYS A 221 0.99 11.44 -14.20
CA CYS A 221 -0.43 11.42 -14.52
C CYS A 221 -0.89 12.80 -15.02
N ASP A 222 -1.78 12.81 -16.01
CA ASP A 222 -2.40 14.03 -16.56
C ASP A 222 -3.75 14.36 -15.89
N PHE A 223 -4.03 13.74 -14.74
CA PHE A 223 -5.20 13.93 -13.91
C PHE A 223 -4.82 14.00 -12.43
N ASP A 224 -5.74 14.51 -11.60
CA ASP A 224 -5.52 14.63 -10.16
C ASP A 224 -5.36 13.26 -9.50
N VAL A 225 -4.27 13.11 -8.76
CA VAL A 225 -3.94 11.92 -7.96
C VAL A 225 -3.62 12.38 -6.53
N HIS A 226 -4.30 11.78 -5.56
CA HIS A 226 -3.97 11.96 -4.15
C HIS A 226 -2.91 10.95 -3.76
N VAL A 227 -1.78 11.41 -3.22
CA VAL A 227 -0.71 10.53 -2.75
C VAL A 227 -0.77 10.41 -1.23
N ASP A 228 -0.72 9.17 -0.72
CA ASP A 228 -0.58 8.90 0.71
C ASP A 228 0.36 7.71 0.92
N GLU A 229 1.61 8.01 1.27
CA GLU A 229 2.64 6.99 1.53
C GLU A 229 2.34 6.10 2.74
N HIS A 230 1.38 6.50 3.59
CA HIS A 230 0.97 5.77 4.78
C HIS A 230 -0.43 5.17 4.64
N LEU A 231 -0.98 5.08 3.42
CA LEU A 231 -2.37 4.68 3.18
C LEU A 231 -2.75 3.35 3.85
N ALA A 232 -1.95 2.30 3.68
CA ALA A 232 -2.19 1.00 4.31
C ALA A 232 -2.07 1.11 5.85
N SER A 233 -1.03 1.76 6.36
CA SER A 233 -0.86 1.99 7.81
C SER A 233 -2.02 2.79 8.41
N LYS A 234 -2.51 3.81 7.70
CA LYS A 234 -3.70 4.60 8.06
C LYS A 234 -4.92 3.69 8.12
N GLY A 235 -5.13 2.87 7.09
CA GLY A 235 -6.21 1.89 7.07
C GLY A 235 -6.19 0.94 8.25
N LEU A 236 -5.02 0.39 8.58
CA LEU A 236 -4.83 -0.42 9.78
C LEU A 236 -5.24 0.34 11.06
N ASN A 237 -4.81 1.58 11.22
CA ASN A 237 -5.22 2.40 12.36
C ASN A 237 -6.75 2.57 12.41
N ARG A 238 -7.41 2.83 11.28
CA ARG A 238 -8.88 2.97 11.24
C ARG A 238 -9.60 1.65 11.54
N ILE A 239 -9.07 0.52 11.09
CA ILE A 239 -9.59 -0.81 11.45
C ILE A 239 -9.42 -1.07 12.95
N LEU A 240 -8.26 -0.75 13.51
CA LEU A 240 -8.00 -0.89 14.94
C LEU A 240 -9.01 -0.10 15.77
N LEU A 241 -9.17 1.19 15.48
CA LEU A 241 -10.11 2.07 16.17
C LEU A 241 -11.57 1.63 16.00
N TYR A 242 -11.92 1.03 14.86
CA TYR A 242 -13.26 0.47 14.64
C TYR A 242 -13.57 -0.72 15.56
N ASN A 243 -12.54 -1.46 16.00
CA ASN A 243 -12.68 -2.65 16.84
C ASN A 243 -12.42 -2.42 18.34
N GLU A 244 -11.98 -1.22 18.73
CA GLU A 244 -11.84 -0.82 20.13
C GLU A 244 -13.13 -0.24 20.75
N ASN A 245 -14.10 0.12 19.90
CA ASN A 245 -15.37 0.73 20.30
C ASN A 245 -16.51 -0.31 20.43
#